data_AF-A0A938LHL2-F1
#
_entry.id   AF-A0A938LHL2-F1
#
_cell.length_a   1.000
_cell.length_b   1.000
_cell.length_c   1.000
_cell.angle_alpha   90.00
_cell.angle_beta   90.00
_cell.angle_gamma   90.00
#
_symmetry.space_group_name_H-M   'P 1'
#
loop_
_entity.id
_entity.type
_entity.pdbx_description
1 polymer ?
#
loop_
_entity_poly.entity_id
_entity_poly.type
_entity_poly.pdbx_seq_one_letter_code
_entity_poly.pdbx_strand_id
1 'polypeptide(L)'
;MPLANIATKIMLGRTLEELGFTKEIVPEHFAVKQSVFPFVRFPGVDAVLGPEMKSTGEVMGIDASFGVACAKGLQGAGHALPTEGTVFISVRNADKRDIIFIAKKLEDLGFDLAATEGTAAALARNDVSVRMLQRISVGRPNIVDMIKNRDVRLIINTVSGKTPRKDEVAIRTLAIAHGVPLISTVSAAAAFVGGIEAMKKHGLSVKSLQEYGQHYTPPNTPAARK
;
A
#
# COMPACT_ATOMS: atom_id res chain seq x y z
N MET A 1 5.88 1.15 24.27
CA MET A 1 4.94 1.62 25.31
C MET A 1 3.69 0.72 25.35
N PRO A 2 3.39 0.03 26.46
CA PRO A 2 2.25 -0.89 26.55
C PRO A 2 0.96 -0.14 26.95
N LEU A 3 0.33 0.55 25.98
CA LEU A 3 -0.85 1.38 26.21
C LEU A 3 -2.01 0.62 26.88
N ALA A 4 -2.24 -0.65 26.51
CA ALA A 4 -3.27 -1.48 27.13
C ALA A 4 -3.02 -1.68 28.64
N ASN A 5 -1.78 -1.92 29.07
CA ASN A 5 -1.43 -2.08 30.49
C ASN A 5 -1.66 -0.78 31.28
N ILE A 6 -1.32 0.36 30.69
CA ILE A 6 -1.55 1.69 31.27
C ILE A 6 -3.06 1.93 31.42
N ALA A 7 -3.85 1.68 30.36
CA ALA A 7 -5.30 1.83 30.40
C ALA A 7 -5.94 0.92 31.46
N THR A 8 -5.47 -0.31 31.63
CA THR A 8 -5.91 -1.21 32.72
C THR A 8 -5.65 -0.60 34.09
N LYS A 9 -4.45 -0.05 34.34
CA LYS A 9 -4.13 0.61 35.61
C LYS A 9 -5.03 1.82 35.87
N ILE A 10 -5.36 2.59 34.83
CA ILE A 10 -6.30 3.71 34.92
C ILE A 10 -7.70 3.24 35.32
N MET A 11 -8.22 2.19 34.67
CA MET A 11 -9.51 1.59 35.01
C MET A 11 -9.56 1.08 36.46
N LEU A 12 -8.41 0.68 37.02
CA LEU A 12 -8.27 0.24 38.41
C LEU A 12 -8.05 1.42 39.40
N GLY A 13 -8.16 2.66 38.95
CA GLY A 13 -8.14 3.86 39.79
C GLY A 13 -6.82 4.65 39.79
N ARG A 14 -5.84 4.30 38.94
CA ARG A 14 -4.63 5.12 38.79
C ARG A 14 -4.85 6.33 37.89
N THR A 15 -4.16 7.43 38.16
CA THR A 15 -4.11 8.57 37.23
C THR A 15 -2.93 8.47 36.28
N LEU A 16 -2.96 9.22 35.17
CA LEU A 16 -1.82 9.33 34.24
C LEU A 16 -0.58 9.94 34.92
N GLU A 17 -0.79 10.83 35.90
CA GLU A 17 0.27 11.45 36.70
C GLU A 17 0.98 10.40 37.57
N GLU A 18 0.22 9.56 38.28
CA GLU A 18 0.77 8.45 39.07
C GLU A 18 1.55 7.43 38.22
N LEU A 19 1.19 7.29 36.94
CA LEU A 19 1.85 6.41 35.98
C LEU A 19 3.01 7.06 35.22
N GLY A 20 3.25 8.36 35.43
CA GLY A 20 4.27 9.12 34.71
C GLY A 20 4.03 9.21 33.19
N PHE A 21 2.79 9.09 32.74
CA PHE A 21 2.41 9.07 31.33
C PHE A 21 1.52 10.27 30.97
N THR A 22 2.05 11.47 31.14
CA THR A 22 1.33 12.73 30.89
C THR A 22 1.73 13.41 29.57
N LYS A 23 2.66 12.81 28.82
CA LYS A 23 3.16 13.35 27.55
C LYS A 23 3.05 12.30 26.46
N GLU A 24 2.68 12.76 25.26
CA GLU A 24 2.72 11.94 24.06
C GLU A 24 4.15 11.55 23.70
N ILE A 25 4.34 10.32 23.22
CA ILE A 25 5.63 9.83 22.74
C ILE A 25 5.61 9.88 21.22
N VAL A 26 6.50 10.69 20.64
CA VAL A 26 6.72 10.76 19.20
C VAL A 26 8.00 9.98 18.88
N PRO A 27 7.93 8.85 18.17
CA PRO A 27 9.12 8.08 17.81
C PRO A 27 9.98 8.80 16.76
N GLU A 28 11.30 8.59 16.80
CA GLU A 28 12.25 9.06 15.77
C GLU A 28 12.26 8.18 14.50
N HIS A 29 11.29 7.29 14.35
CA HIS A 29 11.16 6.37 13.23
C HIS A 29 9.71 6.33 12.74
N PHE A 30 9.53 5.88 11.51
CA PHE A 30 8.22 5.60 10.94
C PHE A 30 7.81 4.17 11.24
N ALA A 31 6.54 4.03 11.62
CA ALA A 31 5.86 2.78 11.92
C ALA A 31 4.62 2.69 11.02
N VAL A 32 4.72 1.93 9.92
CA VAL A 32 3.66 1.85 8.89
C VAL A 32 2.91 0.53 9.02
N LYS A 33 1.63 0.60 9.37
CA LYS A 33 0.72 -0.54 9.35
C LYS A 33 0.20 -0.78 7.92
N GLN A 34 0.26 -2.03 7.47
CA GLN A 34 -0.42 -2.49 6.25
C GLN A 34 -1.43 -3.59 6.59
N SER A 35 -2.54 -3.63 5.86
CA SER A 35 -3.58 -4.64 6.04
C SER A 35 -3.36 -5.82 5.11
N VAL A 36 -3.63 -7.03 5.61
CA VAL A 36 -3.60 -8.27 4.83
C VAL A 36 -5.02 -8.68 4.47
N PHE A 37 -5.26 -8.93 3.18
CA PHE A 37 -6.59 -9.22 2.65
C PHE A 37 -6.72 -10.68 2.21
N PRO A 38 -7.87 -11.32 2.45
CA PRO A 38 -8.08 -12.73 2.13
C PRO A 38 -8.57 -12.96 0.69
N PHE A 39 -8.50 -11.97 -0.22
CA PHE A 39 -9.13 -12.05 -1.54
C PHE A 39 -8.74 -13.29 -2.35
N VAL A 40 -7.48 -13.75 -2.23
CA VAL A 40 -7.00 -14.98 -2.89
C VAL A 40 -7.74 -16.24 -2.43
N ARG A 41 -8.30 -16.23 -1.21
CA ARG A 41 -9.08 -17.35 -0.64
C ARG A 41 -10.52 -17.38 -1.14
N PHE A 42 -11.00 -16.30 -1.77
CA PHE A 42 -12.38 -16.16 -2.24
C PHE A 42 -12.43 -15.78 -3.74
N PRO A 43 -12.07 -16.71 -4.65
CA PRO A 43 -12.17 -16.46 -6.09
C PRO A 43 -13.59 -16.03 -6.49
N GLY A 44 -13.69 -15.08 -7.41
CA GLY A 44 -14.97 -14.54 -7.88
C GLY A 44 -15.54 -13.39 -7.02
N VAL A 45 -14.96 -13.15 -5.84
CA VAL A 45 -15.26 -11.92 -5.07
C VAL A 45 -14.48 -10.76 -5.66
N ASP A 46 -15.15 -9.62 -5.80
CA ASP A 46 -14.51 -8.38 -6.22
C ASP A 46 -13.60 -7.83 -5.11
N ALA A 47 -12.31 -7.74 -5.41
CA ALA A 47 -11.28 -7.26 -4.51
C ALA A 47 -11.18 -5.73 -4.48
N VAL A 48 -12.32 -5.10 -4.21
CA VAL A 48 -12.44 -3.65 -4.05
C VAL A 48 -12.51 -3.29 -2.57
N LEU A 49 -11.80 -2.23 -2.20
CA LEU A 49 -11.88 -1.61 -0.88
C LEU A 49 -13.12 -0.71 -0.83
N GLY A 50 -13.80 -0.72 0.31
CA GLY A 50 -15.01 0.05 0.53
C GLY A 50 -15.13 0.48 1.99
N PRO A 51 -16.30 0.98 2.41
CA PRO A 51 -16.54 1.37 3.80
C PRO A 51 -16.53 0.19 4.78
N GLU A 52 -16.72 -1.04 4.28
CA GLU A 52 -16.64 -2.26 5.07
C GLU A 52 -15.21 -2.79 5.16
N MET A 53 -14.78 -3.15 6.38
CA MET A 53 -13.48 -3.76 6.63
C MET A 53 -13.47 -5.23 6.19
N LYS A 54 -12.62 -5.56 5.22
CA LYS A 54 -12.45 -6.94 4.68
C LYS A 54 -11.13 -7.60 5.04
N SER A 55 -10.22 -6.89 5.71
CA SER A 55 -8.89 -7.42 6.07
C SER A 55 -8.96 -8.40 7.23
N THR A 56 -8.13 -9.44 7.19
CA THR A 56 -8.07 -10.49 8.23
C THR A 56 -6.84 -10.38 9.13
N GLY A 57 -5.86 -9.57 8.73
CA GLY A 57 -4.63 -9.39 9.49
C GLY A 57 -3.93 -8.09 9.15
N GLU A 58 -2.77 -7.90 9.75
CA GLU A 58 -1.95 -6.72 9.56
C GLU A 58 -0.48 -7.03 9.76
N VAL A 59 0.36 -6.17 9.17
CA VAL A 59 1.80 -6.19 9.34
C VAL A 59 2.29 -4.77 9.58
N MET A 60 3.49 -4.64 10.14
CA MET A 60 4.12 -3.37 10.46
C MET A 60 5.50 -3.30 9.82
N GLY A 61 5.74 -2.27 9.01
CA GLY A 61 7.06 -1.90 8.55
C GLY A 61 7.62 -0.77 9.42
N ILE A 62 8.86 -0.94 9.91
CA ILE A 62 9.54 0.05 10.75
C ILE A 62 10.86 0.45 10.09
N ASP A 63 11.07 1.76 9.94
CA ASP A 63 12.32 2.32 9.44
C ASP A 63 12.46 3.81 9.79
N ALA A 64 13.67 4.37 9.72
CA ALA A 64 13.89 5.81 9.83
C ALA A 64 13.37 6.56 8.59
N SER A 65 13.32 5.91 7.43
CA SER A 65 12.74 6.44 6.20
C SER A 65 11.30 5.97 6.01
N PHE A 66 10.37 6.91 5.80
CA PHE A 66 8.97 6.60 5.51
C PHE A 66 8.81 5.63 4.33
N GLY A 67 9.56 5.86 3.23
CA GLY A 67 9.51 5.00 2.04
C GLY A 67 9.95 3.57 2.33
N VAL A 68 11.03 3.39 3.11
CA VAL A 68 11.51 2.05 3.49
C VAL A 68 10.54 1.37 4.46
N ALA A 69 9.96 2.12 5.41
CA ALA A 69 8.92 1.59 6.30
C ALA A 69 7.67 1.13 5.52
N CYS A 70 7.21 1.92 4.55
CA CYS A 70 6.15 1.51 3.62
C CYS A 70 6.54 0.25 2.85
N ALA A 71 7.77 0.19 2.32
CA ALA A 71 8.24 -0.95 1.55
C ALA A 71 8.25 -2.26 2.36
N LYS A 72 8.77 -2.20 3.59
CA LYS A 72 8.74 -3.31 4.55
C LYS A 72 7.31 -3.77 4.86
N GLY A 73 6.40 -2.81 5.10
CA GLY A 73 4.99 -3.12 5.35
C GLY A 73 4.32 -3.81 4.16
N LEU A 74 4.56 -3.33 2.94
CA LEU A 74 3.99 -3.91 1.72
C LEU A 74 4.54 -5.32 1.46
N GLN A 75 5.85 -5.52 1.59
CA GLN A 75 6.46 -6.85 1.48
C GLN A 75 5.94 -7.81 2.54
N GLY A 76 5.83 -7.36 3.79
CA GLY A 76 5.24 -8.15 4.88
C GLY A 76 3.79 -8.56 4.60
N ALA A 77 3.03 -7.73 3.89
CA ALA A 77 1.65 -8.02 3.51
C ALA A 77 1.54 -8.98 2.31
N GLY A 78 2.67 -9.46 1.78
CA GLY A 78 2.72 -10.36 0.62
C GLY A 78 2.74 -9.64 -0.72
N HIS A 79 2.96 -8.31 -0.74
CA HIS A 79 3.09 -7.54 -1.97
C HIS A 79 4.57 -7.32 -2.31
N ALA A 80 5.10 -8.10 -3.25
CA ALA A 80 6.42 -7.84 -3.79
C ALA A 80 6.41 -6.50 -4.54
N LEU A 81 7.31 -5.60 -4.14
CA LEU A 81 7.54 -4.33 -4.82
C LEU A 81 8.41 -4.60 -6.05
N PRO A 82 7.89 -4.42 -7.28
CA PRO A 82 8.71 -4.57 -8.45
C PRO A 82 9.73 -3.43 -8.53
N THR A 83 10.90 -3.74 -9.07
CA THR A 83 11.97 -2.76 -9.35
C THR A 83 12.09 -2.43 -10.83
N GLU A 84 11.44 -3.21 -11.70
CA GLU A 84 11.46 -3.07 -13.15
C GLU A 84 10.20 -3.71 -13.77
N GLY A 85 10.04 -3.55 -15.08
CA GLY A 85 8.95 -4.11 -15.88
C GLY A 85 7.85 -3.09 -16.19
N THR A 86 6.67 -3.58 -16.56
CA THR A 86 5.56 -2.72 -16.96
C THR A 86 4.55 -2.48 -15.84
N VAL A 87 4.13 -1.24 -15.66
CA VAL A 87 3.01 -0.84 -14.79
C VAL A 87 1.78 -0.55 -15.63
N PHE A 88 0.66 -1.19 -15.30
CA PHE A 88 -0.62 -0.88 -15.91
C PHE A 88 -1.41 0.13 -15.08
N ILE A 89 -1.91 1.20 -15.71
CA ILE A 89 -2.61 2.30 -15.06
C ILE A 89 -3.99 2.50 -15.71
N SER A 90 -5.04 2.35 -14.91
CA SER A 90 -6.42 2.65 -15.34
C SER A 90 -7.19 3.30 -14.21
N VAL A 91 -7.30 4.63 -14.26
CA VAL A 91 -7.89 5.43 -13.18
C VAL A 91 -9.16 6.15 -13.60
N ARG A 92 -10.02 6.47 -12.64
CA ARG A 92 -11.17 7.33 -12.86
C ARG A 92 -10.78 8.75 -13.24
N ASN A 93 -11.70 9.49 -13.85
CA ASN A 93 -11.47 10.86 -14.31
C ASN A 93 -10.95 11.81 -13.23
N ALA A 94 -11.49 11.72 -12.00
CA ALA A 94 -11.08 12.58 -10.88
C ALA A 94 -9.61 12.39 -10.49
N ASP A 95 -9.06 11.19 -10.70
CA ASP A 95 -7.71 10.81 -10.29
C ASP A 95 -6.68 11.05 -11.41
N LYS A 96 -7.12 11.41 -12.63
CA LYS A 96 -6.23 11.59 -13.79
C LYS A 96 -5.22 12.71 -13.61
N ARG A 97 -5.53 13.73 -12.80
CA ARG A 97 -4.58 14.81 -12.51
C ARG A 97 -3.44 14.31 -11.62
N ASP A 98 -3.81 13.62 -10.53
CA ASP A 98 -2.85 13.19 -9.52
C ASP A 98 -1.98 12.03 -10.01
N ILE A 99 -2.53 11.15 -10.87
CA ILE A 99 -1.78 10.01 -11.40
C ILE A 99 -0.63 10.43 -12.32
N ILE A 100 -0.66 11.62 -12.92
CA ILE A 100 0.39 12.10 -13.83
C ILE A 100 1.73 12.17 -13.10
N PHE A 101 1.77 12.72 -11.89
CA PHE A 101 3.01 12.82 -11.10
C PHE A 101 3.55 11.46 -10.71
N ILE A 102 2.67 10.53 -10.38
CA ILE A 102 3.03 9.15 -10.03
C ILE A 102 3.57 8.41 -11.26
N ALA A 103 2.94 8.60 -12.43
CA ALA A 103 3.37 8.00 -13.69
C ALA A 103 4.73 8.53 -14.14
N LYS A 104 4.98 9.85 -14.07
CA LYS A 104 6.30 10.44 -14.33
C LYS A 104 7.37 9.83 -13.44
N LYS A 105 7.10 9.72 -12.14
CA LYS A 105 8.04 9.10 -11.21
C LYS A 105 8.32 7.62 -11.54
N LEU A 106 7.32 6.87 -12.01
CA LEU A 106 7.53 5.50 -12.47
C LEU A 106 8.40 5.44 -13.74
N GLU A 107 8.17 6.34 -14.69
CA GLU A 107 8.99 6.48 -15.90
C GLU A 107 10.46 6.85 -15.55
N ASP A 108 10.66 7.81 -14.65
CA ASP A 108 11.99 8.20 -14.13
C ASP A 108 12.71 7.03 -13.43
N LEU A 109 11.95 6.13 -12.80
CA LEU A 109 12.46 4.91 -12.19
C LEU A 109 12.71 3.78 -13.20
N GLY A 110 12.44 3.99 -14.49
CA GLY A 110 12.70 3.06 -15.58
C GLY A 110 11.60 2.02 -15.83
N PHE A 111 10.36 2.28 -15.40
CA PHE A 111 9.23 1.40 -15.71
C PHE A 111 8.62 1.74 -17.06
N ASP A 112 8.24 0.70 -17.82
CA ASP A 112 7.32 0.87 -18.94
C ASP A 112 5.91 1.12 -18.41
N LEU A 113 5.15 1.98 -19.08
CA LEU A 113 3.76 2.25 -18.70
C LEU A 113 2.80 1.73 -19.76
N ALA A 114 1.70 1.13 -19.31
CA ALA A 114 0.57 0.78 -20.15
C ALA A 114 -0.73 1.30 -19.52
N ALA A 115 -1.69 1.75 -20.32
CA ALA A 115 -2.91 2.35 -19.78
C ALA A 115 -4.12 2.20 -20.69
N THR A 116 -5.32 2.28 -20.09
CA THR A 116 -6.57 2.39 -20.86
C THR A 116 -6.63 3.73 -21.59
N GLU A 117 -7.30 3.75 -22.76
CA GLU A 117 -7.43 4.92 -23.65
C GLU A 117 -7.55 6.27 -22.92
N GLY A 118 -8.54 6.44 -22.04
CA GLY A 118 -8.76 7.71 -21.36
C GLY A 118 -7.67 8.10 -20.36
N THR A 119 -6.96 7.13 -19.77
CA THR A 119 -5.81 7.35 -18.89
C THR A 119 -4.56 7.63 -19.72
N ALA A 120 -4.33 6.85 -20.78
CA ALA A 120 -3.23 7.03 -21.72
C ALA A 120 -3.25 8.43 -22.35
N ALA A 121 -4.42 8.89 -22.78
CA ALA A 121 -4.58 10.24 -23.35
C ALA A 121 -4.27 11.36 -22.33
N ALA A 122 -4.53 11.15 -21.04
CA ALA A 122 -4.20 12.13 -20.01
C ALA A 122 -2.69 12.17 -19.72
N LEU A 123 -2.04 11.00 -19.71
CA LEU A 123 -0.60 10.85 -19.51
C LEU A 123 0.18 11.41 -20.72
N ALA A 124 -0.19 11.03 -21.94
CA ALA A 124 0.48 11.46 -23.16
C ALA A 124 0.43 12.99 -23.36
N ARG A 125 -0.67 13.65 -22.98
CA ARG A 125 -0.77 15.12 -22.99
C ARG A 125 0.18 15.83 -22.03
N ASN A 126 0.81 15.10 -21.11
CA ASN A 126 1.76 15.63 -20.12
C ASN A 126 3.16 15.04 -20.34
N ASP A 127 3.46 14.60 -21.56
CA ASP A 127 4.75 14.09 -22.01
C ASP A 127 5.21 12.81 -21.27
N VAL A 128 4.27 11.96 -20.88
CA VAL A 128 4.55 10.64 -20.29
C VAL A 128 4.42 9.57 -21.36
N SER A 129 5.47 8.78 -21.58
CA SER A 129 5.45 7.66 -22.52
C SER A 129 4.57 6.54 -21.98
N VAL A 130 3.53 6.16 -22.73
CA VAL A 130 2.58 5.13 -22.29
C VAL A 130 2.02 4.35 -23.48
N ARG A 131 2.00 3.03 -23.35
CA ARG A 131 1.35 2.13 -24.31
C ARG A 131 -0.16 2.12 -24.05
N MET A 132 -0.94 2.56 -25.03
CA MET A 132 -2.40 2.45 -24.94
C MET A 132 -2.84 0.99 -25.14
N LEU A 133 -3.74 0.50 -24.27
CA LEU A 133 -4.38 -0.80 -24.36
C LEU A 133 -5.89 -0.67 -24.51
N GLN A 134 -6.47 -1.64 -25.22
CA GLN A 134 -7.92 -1.76 -25.33
C GLN A 134 -8.54 -2.15 -23.99
N ARG A 135 -9.78 -1.70 -23.76
CA ARG A 135 -10.60 -2.23 -22.67
C ARG A 135 -10.96 -3.69 -22.97
N ILE A 136 -11.21 -4.48 -21.92
CA ILE A 136 -11.56 -5.91 -22.04
C ILE A 136 -12.82 -6.09 -22.91
N SER A 137 -13.80 -5.20 -22.72
CA SER A 137 -15.05 -5.18 -23.49
C SER A 137 -14.91 -4.77 -24.97
N VAL A 138 -13.78 -4.15 -25.35
CA VAL A 138 -13.60 -3.58 -26.70
C VAL A 138 -12.81 -4.52 -27.61
N GLY A 139 -11.71 -5.10 -27.13
CA GLY A 139 -10.88 -5.95 -27.97
C GLY A 139 -9.50 -6.27 -27.39
N ARG A 140 -8.57 -6.64 -28.28
CA ARG A 140 -7.19 -6.99 -27.98
C ARG A 140 -6.19 -6.08 -28.72
N PRO A 141 -4.94 -5.94 -28.22
CA PRO A 141 -4.43 -6.46 -26.94
C PRO A 141 -5.03 -5.70 -25.75
N ASN A 142 -5.25 -6.40 -24.64
CA ASN A 142 -5.73 -5.81 -23.40
C ASN A 142 -4.96 -6.35 -22.17
N ILE A 143 -5.29 -5.80 -21.01
CA ILE A 143 -4.61 -6.13 -19.75
C ILE A 143 -4.74 -7.61 -19.32
N VAL A 144 -5.79 -8.33 -19.75
CA VAL A 144 -5.93 -9.76 -19.46
C VAL A 144 -4.80 -10.56 -20.09
N ASP A 145 -4.44 -10.22 -21.33
CA ASP A 145 -3.34 -10.87 -22.05
C ASP A 145 -2.02 -10.62 -21.32
N MET A 146 -1.76 -9.37 -20.91
CA MET A 146 -0.54 -8.99 -20.21
C MET A 146 -0.40 -9.64 -18.82
N ILE A 147 -1.50 -9.77 -18.05
CA ILE A 147 -1.47 -10.47 -16.76
C ILE A 147 -1.14 -11.94 -16.96
N LYS A 148 -1.77 -12.60 -17.95
CA LYS A 148 -1.52 -14.02 -18.24
C LYS A 148 -0.09 -14.28 -18.71
N ASN A 149 0.46 -13.37 -19.52
CA ASN A 149 1.83 -13.45 -20.03
C ASN A 149 2.89 -13.02 -18.99
N ARG A 150 2.47 -12.48 -17.83
CA ARG A 150 3.36 -11.89 -16.80
C ARG A 150 4.13 -10.65 -17.28
N ASP A 151 3.59 -9.94 -18.26
CA ASP A 151 4.16 -8.72 -18.81
C ASP A 151 3.95 -7.52 -17.87
N VAL A 152 2.95 -7.58 -16.97
CA VAL A 152 2.66 -6.53 -16.00
C VAL A 152 3.13 -6.91 -14.60
N ARG A 153 3.83 -5.99 -13.93
CA ARG A 153 4.40 -6.17 -12.59
C ARG A 153 3.66 -5.40 -11.50
N LEU A 154 2.87 -4.42 -11.86
CA LEU A 154 2.04 -3.62 -10.95
C LEU A 154 0.79 -3.12 -11.68
N ILE A 155 -0.35 -3.15 -10.99
CA ILE A 155 -1.61 -2.60 -11.50
C ILE A 155 -2.07 -1.47 -10.58
N ILE A 156 -2.31 -0.30 -11.15
CA ILE A 156 -3.00 0.82 -10.51
C ILE A 156 -4.39 0.94 -11.15
N ASN A 157 -5.43 0.56 -10.42
CA ASN A 157 -6.80 0.60 -10.88
C ASN A 157 -7.73 1.28 -9.87
N THR A 158 -8.07 2.54 -10.09
CA THR A 158 -9.03 3.25 -9.23
C THR A 158 -10.45 3.12 -9.79
N VAL A 159 -11.42 2.94 -8.89
CA VAL A 159 -12.82 2.67 -9.23
C VAL A 159 -13.69 3.92 -9.13
N SER A 160 -14.69 4.01 -10.01
CA SER A 160 -15.68 5.09 -10.01
C SER A 160 -17.09 4.57 -9.72
N GLY A 161 -17.80 5.25 -8.82
CA GLY A 161 -19.23 5.01 -8.55
C GLY A 161 -19.51 3.86 -7.59
N LYS A 162 -20.80 3.62 -7.32
CA LYS A 162 -21.27 2.56 -6.41
C LYS A 162 -21.18 1.16 -7.00
N THR A 163 -21.26 1.04 -8.34
CA THR A 163 -21.26 -0.24 -9.05
C THR A 163 -19.99 -0.36 -9.89
N PRO A 164 -19.08 -1.29 -9.54
CA PRO A 164 -17.89 -1.53 -10.35
C PRO A 164 -18.24 -1.99 -11.76
N ARG A 165 -17.49 -1.52 -12.75
CA ARG A 165 -17.67 -1.97 -14.15
C ARG A 165 -17.18 -3.42 -14.28
N LYS A 166 -17.82 -4.22 -15.16
CA LYS A 166 -17.43 -5.63 -15.40
C LYS A 166 -15.94 -5.78 -15.71
N ASP A 167 -15.40 -4.91 -16.56
CA ASP A 167 -13.97 -4.92 -16.92
C ASP A 167 -13.08 -4.66 -15.70
N GLU A 168 -13.47 -3.77 -14.80
CA GLU A 168 -12.68 -3.45 -13.60
C GLU A 168 -12.65 -4.63 -12.61
N VAL A 169 -13.80 -5.29 -12.43
CA VAL A 169 -13.87 -6.52 -11.61
C VAL A 169 -12.95 -7.59 -12.20
N ALA A 170 -13.00 -7.81 -13.52
CA ALA A 170 -12.17 -8.78 -14.20
C ALA A 170 -10.67 -8.50 -14.03
N ILE A 171 -10.25 -7.24 -14.12
CA ILE A 171 -8.85 -6.83 -13.88
C ILE A 171 -8.41 -7.22 -12.47
N ARG A 172 -9.19 -6.86 -11.45
CA ARG A 172 -8.82 -7.09 -10.05
C ARG A 172 -8.80 -8.57 -9.70
N THR A 173 -9.83 -9.32 -10.12
CA THR A 173 -9.90 -10.77 -9.89
C THR A 173 -8.71 -11.47 -10.55
N LEU A 174 -8.34 -11.10 -11.78
CA LEU A 174 -7.23 -11.71 -12.48
C LEU A 174 -5.87 -11.31 -11.88
N ALA A 175 -5.70 -10.04 -11.48
CA ALA A 175 -4.48 -9.57 -10.82
C ALA A 175 -4.18 -10.42 -9.58
N ILE A 176 -5.19 -10.64 -8.74
CA ILE A 176 -5.05 -11.42 -7.50
C ILE A 176 -4.80 -12.90 -7.80
N ALA A 177 -5.51 -13.48 -8.76
CA ALA A 177 -5.31 -14.87 -9.16
C ALA A 177 -3.88 -15.14 -9.67
N HIS A 178 -3.25 -14.15 -10.28
CA HIS A 178 -1.88 -14.23 -10.80
C HIS A 178 -0.81 -13.64 -9.86
N GLY A 179 -1.19 -13.17 -8.68
CA GLY A 179 -0.25 -12.59 -7.71
C GLY A 179 0.38 -11.27 -8.16
N VAL A 180 -0.26 -10.52 -9.07
CA VAL A 180 0.18 -9.19 -9.48
C VAL A 180 -0.31 -8.16 -8.45
N PRO A 181 0.58 -7.38 -7.84
CA PRO A 181 0.19 -6.31 -6.91
C PRO A 181 -0.84 -5.36 -7.54
N LEU A 182 -1.90 -5.09 -6.79
CA LEU A 182 -3.04 -4.28 -7.20
C LEU A 182 -3.23 -3.12 -6.22
N ILE A 183 -3.25 -1.90 -6.75
CA ILE A 183 -3.46 -0.67 -6.00
C ILE A 183 -4.76 -0.02 -6.47
N SER A 184 -5.64 0.29 -5.52
CA SER A 184 -6.99 0.81 -5.80
C SER A 184 -7.19 2.30 -5.51
N THR A 185 -6.18 2.98 -4.96
CA THR A 185 -6.23 4.42 -4.64
C THR A 185 -4.94 5.13 -5.09
N VAL A 186 -5.07 6.42 -5.42
CA VAL A 186 -3.92 7.27 -5.79
C VAL A 186 -2.94 7.43 -4.62
N SER A 187 -3.45 7.60 -3.41
CA SER A 187 -2.60 7.75 -2.21
C SER A 187 -1.76 6.50 -1.93
N ALA A 188 -2.35 5.31 -2.10
CA ALA A 188 -1.61 4.06 -1.99
C ALA A 188 -0.59 3.93 -3.14
N ALA A 189 -0.91 4.38 -4.35
CA ALA A 189 0.03 4.38 -5.46
C ALA A 189 1.24 5.27 -5.16
N ALA A 190 1.03 6.47 -4.60
CA ALA A 190 2.11 7.35 -4.19
C ALA A 190 3.02 6.72 -3.11
N ALA A 191 2.42 6.08 -2.09
CA ALA A 191 3.16 5.37 -1.05
C ALA A 191 3.96 4.18 -1.60
N PHE A 192 3.37 3.42 -2.52
CA PHE A 192 3.99 2.26 -3.16
C PHE A 192 5.18 2.69 -4.02
N VAL A 193 5.03 3.71 -4.87
CA VAL A 193 6.12 4.25 -5.69
C VAL A 193 7.22 4.89 -4.83
N GLY A 194 6.86 5.58 -3.75
CA GLY A 194 7.81 6.05 -2.74
C GLY A 194 8.59 4.90 -2.10
N GLY A 195 7.94 3.77 -1.84
CA GLY A 195 8.58 2.54 -1.35
C GLY A 195 9.53 1.92 -2.36
N ILE A 196 9.16 1.84 -3.65
CA ILE A 196 10.03 1.35 -4.73
C ILE A 196 11.29 2.21 -4.83
N GLU A 197 11.12 3.54 -4.84
CA GLU A 197 12.26 4.48 -4.91
C GLU A 197 13.20 4.32 -3.71
N ALA A 198 12.64 4.28 -2.50
CA ALA A 198 13.41 4.11 -1.28
C ALA A 198 14.18 2.78 -1.26
N MET A 199 13.54 1.69 -1.70
CA MET A 199 14.20 0.40 -1.83
C MET A 199 15.36 0.45 -2.83
N LYS A 200 15.19 1.08 -4.00
CA LYS A 200 16.26 1.23 -4.98
C LYS A 200 17.44 2.04 -4.45
N LYS A 201 17.20 3.07 -3.64
CA LYS A 201 18.23 3.98 -3.12
C LYS A 201 18.97 3.44 -1.89
N HIS A 202 18.25 2.85 -0.94
CA HIS A 202 18.78 2.55 0.40
C HIS A 202 18.86 1.04 0.70
N GLY A 203 18.26 0.20 -0.13
CA GLY A 203 18.09 -1.22 0.17
C GLY A 203 17.17 -1.46 1.38
N LEU A 204 17.22 -2.66 1.93
CA LEU A 204 16.47 -3.06 3.13
C LEU A 204 17.44 -3.43 4.25
N SER A 205 17.24 -2.85 5.43
CA SER A 205 17.94 -3.21 6.65
C SER A 205 16.96 -3.76 7.68
N VAL A 206 17.46 -4.51 8.66
CA VAL A 206 16.67 -5.07 9.75
C VAL A 206 17.16 -4.52 11.09
N LYS A 207 16.22 -4.32 12.02
CA LYS A 207 16.46 -3.85 13.38
C LYS A 207 15.41 -4.48 14.28
N SER A 208 15.83 -5.01 15.43
CA SER A 208 14.97 -5.64 16.41
C SER A 208 14.13 -4.60 17.18
N LEU A 209 13.03 -5.05 17.79
CA LEU A 209 12.20 -4.17 18.63
C LEU A 209 12.98 -3.61 19.83
N GLN A 210 13.93 -4.38 20.37
CA GLN A 210 14.79 -3.97 21.47
C GLN A 210 15.68 -2.80 21.06
N GLU A 211 16.24 -2.85 19.86
CA GLU A 211 17.05 -1.75 19.34
C GLU A 211 16.22 -0.50 19.03
N TYR A 212 14.95 -0.64 18.66
CA TYR A 212 14.01 0.49 18.55
C TYR A 212 13.55 1.02 19.93
N GLY A 213 13.56 0.15 20.93
CA GLY A 213 13.10 0.44 22.29
C GLY A 213 14.19 0.86 23.27
N GLN A 214 15.42 1.17 22.83
CA GLN A 214 16.55 1.46 23.75
C GLN A 214 16.30 2.65 24.69
N HIS A 215 15.45 3.59 24.30
CA HIS A 215 15.05 4.74 25.12
C HIS A 215 13.73 4.55 25.86
N TYR A 216 13.16 3.34 25.84
CA TYR A 216 11.92 3.04 26.56
C TYR A 216 12.23 2.73 28.03
N THR A 217 11.86 3.64 28.92
CA THR A 217 11.76 3.37 30.35
C THR A 217 10.34 2.88 30.66
N PRO A 218 10.15 1.65 31.17
CA PRO A 218 8.82 1.17 31.54
C PRO A 218 8.21 2.03 32.65
N PRO A 219 6.88 2.27 32.64
CA PRO A 219 6.21 2.97 33.73
C PRO A 219 6.50 2.28 35.06
N ASN A 220 6.78 3.07 36.10
CA ASN A 220 6.96 2.56 37.47
C ASN A 220 5.79 1.62 37.79
N THR A 221 6.12 0.37 38.14
CA THR A 221 5.15 -0.56 38.70
C THR A 221 5.35 -0.49 40.20
N PRO A 222 4.48 0.20 40.97
CA PRO A 222 4.58 0.14 42.42
C PRO A 222 4.44 -1.32 42.84
N ALA A 223 5.23 -1.75 43.83
CA ALA A 223 5.06 -3.05 44.45
C ALA A 223 3.57 -3.25 44.79
N ALA A 224 3.04 -4.44 44.50
CA ALA A 224 1.68 -4.80 44.89
C ALA A 224 1.47 -4.41 46.36
N ARG A 225 0.49 -3.55 46.64
CA ARG A 225 0.08 -3.28 48.02
C ARG A 225 -0.33 -4.64 48.58
N LYS A 226 0.45 -5.15 49.54
CA LYS A 226 0.09 -6.29 50.37
C LYS A 226 -1.17 -5.98 51.16
#